data_AF-A0AAD7HNQ2-F1
#
_entry.id   AF-A0AAD7HNQ2-F1
#
_cell.length_a   1.000
_cell.length_b   1.000
_cell.length_c   1.000
_cell.angle_alpha   90.00
_cell.angle_beta   90.00
_cell.angle_gamma   90.00
#
_symmetry.space_group_name_H-M   'P 1'
#
loop_
_entity.id
_entity.type
_entity.pdbx_description
1 polymer ?
#
loop_
_entity_poly.entity_id
_entity_poly.type
_entity_poly.pdbx_seq_one_letter_code
_entity_poly.pdbx_strand_id
1 'polypeptide(L)'
;PRLPPELERAIFEISALSHLPGIPTLMRVAWRVKEWVEPLMYRVVMVSGASPRKMLGFPIFREYILPLVVENKPSEFFQDNVKHLFLESAPDQAATEALLTACSHIISLVLLMRDPSPYMSLLASMRCLQRLSVEVEALFPGRDIDFIHPLFRNVTHLEIFHHFQPSQMAEFYPGLALVPNLTHVAFHSGF
;
A
#
# COMPACT_ATOMS: atom_id res chain seq x y z
N PRO A 1 -36.70 15.34 15.99
CA PRO A 1 -36.29 15.46 14.57
C PRO A 1 -35.34 14.30 14.22
N ARG A 2 -35.48 13.67 13.05
CA ARG A 2 -34.57 12.60 12.57
C ARG A 2 -33.86 13.10 11.32
N LEU A 3 -32.54 12.95 11.26
CA LEU A 3 -31.77 13.24 10.06
C LEU A 3 -32.07 12.18 8.97
N PRO A 4 -32.14 12.57 7.69
CA PRO A 4 -32.10 11.64 6.57
C PRO A 4 -30.85 10.73 6.62
N PRO A 5 -30.95 9.45 6.22
CA PRO A 5 -29.82 8.50 6.25
C PRO A 5 -28.58 8.97 5.49
N GLU A 6 -28.76 9.69 4.38
CA GLU A 6 -27.67 10.18 3.53
C GLU A 6 -26.86 11.27 4.25
N LEU A 7 -27.54 12.13 5.00
CA LEU A 7 -26.89 13.16 5.82
C LEU A 7 -26.18 12.54 7.03
N GLU A 8 -26.80 11.54 7.67
CA GLU A 8 -26.16 10.78 8.74
C GLU A 8 -24.87 10.13 8.25
N ARG A 9 -24.92 9.44 7.10
CA ARG A 9 -23.76 8.82 6.46
C ARG A 9 -22.67 9.84 6.16
N ALA A 10 -23.00 10.96 5.53
CA ALA A 10 -22.03 12.01 5.23
C ALA A 10 -21.33 12.55 6.48
N ILE A 11 -22.08 12.75 7.58
CA ILE A 11 -21.51 13.20 8.86
C ILE A 11 -20.50 12.17 9.40
N PHE A 12 -20.84 10.89 9.39
CA PHE A 12 -19.95 9.83 9.89
C PHE A 12 -18.71 9.63 9.01
N GLU A 13 -18.85 9.66 7.69
CA GLU A 13 -17.72 9.55 6.76
C GLU A 13 -16.77 10.75 6.88
N ILE A 14 -17.29 11.98 6.96
CA ILE A 14 -16.48 13.19 7.18
C ILE A 14 -15.75 13.12 8.53
N SER A 15 -16.45 12.69 9.58
CA SER A 15 -15.87 12.54 10.92
C SER A 15 -14.77 11.50 10.94
N ALA A 16 -15.00 10.35 10.29
CA ALA A 16 -14.03 9.27 10.13
C ALA A 16 -12.77 9.75 9.38
N LEU A 17 -12.93 10.43 8.26
CA LEU A 17 -11.81 10.96 7.46
C LEU A 17 -11.03 12.07 8.18
N SER A 18 -11.72 12.87 9.00
CA SER A 18 -11.09 13.92 9.80
C SER A 18 -10.32 13.38 11.01
N HIS A 19 -10.68 12.18 11.49
CA HIS A 19 -10.05 11.55 12.65
C HIS A 19 -10.04 10.01 12.53
N LEU A 20 -9.12 9.48 11.73
CA LEU A 20 -8.97 8.03 11.48
C LEU A 20 -8.87 7.17 12.74
N PRO A 21 -8.12 7.55 13.80
CA PRO A 21 -8.07 6.78 15.05
C PRO A 21 -9.43 6.60 15.73
N GLY A 22 -10.39 7.47 15.44
CA GLY A 22 -11.74 7.42 15.98
C GLY A 22 -12.68 6.44 15.28
N ILE A 23 -12.31 5.91 14.10
CA ILE A 23 -13.18 5.01 13.32
C ILE A 23 -13.70 3.82 14.14
N PRO A 24 -12.88 3.10 14.94
CA PRO A 24 -13.38 2.01 15.77
C PRO A 24 -14.46 2.43 16.77
N THR A 25 -14.38 3.66 17.30
CA THR A 25 -15.43 4.23 18.16
C THR A 25 -16.69 4.53 17.36
N LEU A 26 -16.56 5.10 16.17
CA LEU A 26 -17.71 5.39 15.30
C LEU A 26 -18.45 4.11 14.88
N MET A 27 -17.73 3.02 14.59
CA MET A 27 -18.31 1.70 14.27
C MET A 27 -19.18 1.13 15.40
N ARG A 28 -19.05 1.62 16.64
CA ARG A 28 -19.85 1.17 17.79
C ARG A 28 -21.18 1.91 17.94
N VAL A 29 -21.40 2.98 17.18
CA VAL A 29 -22.62 3.81 17.32
C VAL A 29 -23.86 3.07 16.83
N ALA A 30 -23.80 2.47 15.65
CA ALA A 30 -24.87 1.66 15.06
C ALA A 30 -24.32 0.75 13.97
N TRP A 31 -25.05 -0.33 13.65
CA TRP A 31 -24.62 -1.28 12.61
C TRP A 31 -24.46 -0.63 11.23
N ARG A 32 -25.41 0.22 10.79
CA ARG A 32 -25.28 0.95 9.52
C ARG A 32 -24.06 1.89 9.48
N VAL A 33 -23.72 2.49 10.62
CA VAL A 33 -22.55 3.37 10.73
C VAL A 33 -21.29 2.55 10.53
N LYS A 34 -21.21 1.37 11.14
CA LYS A 34 -20.12 0.42 10.89
C LYS A 34 -19.97 0.13 9.40
N GLU A 35 -21.04 -0.19 8.68
CA GLU A 35 -20.97 -0.45 7.24
C GLU A 35 -20.43 0.74 6.43
N TRP A 36 -20.77 1.96 6.82
CA TRP A 36 -20.31 3.17 6.13
C TRP A 36 -18.83 3.48 6.38
N VAL A 37 -18.36 3.33 7.62
CA VAL A 37 -17.01 3.78 8.00
C VAL A 37 -15.95 2.68 8.01
N GLU A 38 -16.35 1.40 8.10
CA GLU A 38 -15.40 0.28 8.08
C GLU A 38 -14.53 0.28 6.82
N PRO A 39 -15.07 0.45 5.59
CA PRO A 39 -14.26 0.63 4.38
C PRO A 39 -13.15 1.69 4.49
N LEU A 40 -13.43 2.80 5.18
CA LEU A 40 -12.47 3.90 5.32
C LEU A 40 -11.28 3.52 6.19
N MET A 41 -11.48 2.62 7.18
CA MET A 41 -10.41 2.08 8.01
C MET A 41 -9.40 1.26 7.19
N TYR A 42 -9.88 0.53 6.20
CA TYR A 42 -9.06 -0.34 5.35
C TYR A 42 -8.49 0.37 4.12
N ARG A 43 -8.82 1.65 3.91
CA ARG A 43 -8.32 2.40 2.74
C ARG A 43 -6.79 2.45 2.66
N VAL A 44 -6.15 2.46 3.83
CA VAL A 44 -4.69 2.37 3.98
C VAL A 44 -4.38 1.17 4.88
N VAL A 45 -3.69 0.17 4.33
CA VAL A 45 -3.23 -0.99 5.09
C VAL A 45 -1.73 -0.85 5.29
N MET A 46 -1.31 -0.83 6.55
CA MET A 46 0.11 -0.82 6.93
C MET A 46 0.47 -2.12 7.62
N VAL A 47 1.52 -2.78 7.15
CA VAL A 47 2.07 -3.99 7.72
C VAL A 47 3.47 -3.68 8.25
N SER A 48 3.66 -3.87 9.55
CA SER A 48 4.94 -3.63 10.22
C SER A 48 5.21 -4.69 11.28
N GLY A 49 6.44 -5.21 11.28
CA GLY A 49 6.95 -6.16 12.29
C GLY A 49 7.56 -5.46 13.51
N ALA A 50 7.87 -4.15 13.40
CA ALA A 50 8.42 -3.38 14.51
C ALA A 50 7.30 -2.92 15.47
N SER A 51 7.69 -2.50 16.69
CA SER A 51 6.75 -1.79 17.58
C SER A 51 6.15 -0.61 16.81
N PRO A 52 4.82 -0.42 16.81
CA PRO A 52 4.18 0.63 16.04
C PRO A 52 4.80 1.97 16.44
N ARG A 53 5.67 2.51 15.57
CA ARG A 53 5.97 3.94 15.63
C ARG A 53 4.61 4.63 15.47
N LYS A 54 4.37 5.72 16.19
CA LYS A 54 3.11 6.49 16.07
C LYS A 54 3.00 7.08 14.66
N MET A 55 2.68 6.27 13.66
CA MET A 55 2.42 6.72 12.30
C MET A 55 0.99 7.23 12.24
N LEU A 56 0.86 8.54 12.41
CA LEU A 56 -0.22 9.40 11.90
C LEU A 56 -1.67 8.91 12.07
N GLY A 57 -1.94 8.04 13.04
CA GLY A 57 -3.30 7.56 13.32
C GLY A 57 -3.87 6.53 12.34
N PHE A 58 -3.02 5.88 11.54
CA PHE A 58 -3.45 4.77 10.67
C PHE A 58 -3.47 3.45 11.44
N PRO A 59 -4.40 2.53 11.14
CA PRO A 59 -4.35 1.18 11.69
C PRO A 59 -3.10 0.45 11.16
N ILE A 60 -2.21 0.09 12.08
CA ILE A 60 -1.05 -0.75 11.79
C ILE A 60 -1.44 -2.19 12.09
N PHE A 61 -1.46 -3.02 11.05
CA PHE A 61 -1.60 -4.46 11.20
C PHE A 61 -0.23 -5.04 11.54
N ARG A 62 -0.18 -5.73 12.67
CA ARG A 62 0.99 -6.57 12.97
C ARG A 62 0.96 -7.77 12.03
N GLU A 63 2.13 -8.20 11.61
CA GLU A 63 2.30 -9.34 10.68
C GLU A 63 1.50 -10.58 11.08
N TYR A 64 1.48 -10.93 12.38
CA TYR A 64 0.75 -12.09 12.89
C TYR A 64 -0.79 -11.94 12.92
N ILE A 65 -1.32 -10.73 12.75
CA ILE A 65 -2.78 -10.47 12.69
C ILE A 65 -3.29 -10.56 11.26
N LEU A 66 -2.43 -10.40 10.26
CA LEU A 66 -2.84 -10.40 8.86
C LEU A 66 -3.57 -11.68 8.42
N PRO A 67 -3.12 -12.90 8.76
CA PRO A 67 -3.85 -14.10 8.39
C PRO A 67 -5.30 -14.07 8.89
N LEU A 68 -5.50 -13.66 10.15
CA LEU A 68 -6.84 -13.53 10.73
C LEU A 68 -7.68 -12.49 9.99
N VAL A 69 -7.11 -11.36 9.60
CA VAL A 69 -7.84 -10.30 8.89
C VAL A 69 -8.23 -10.75 7.48
N VAL A 70 -7.32 -11.41 6.78
CA VAL A 70 -7.54 -11.94 5.42
C VAL A 70 -8.56 -13.09 5.44
N GLU A 71 -8.52 -13.97 6.45
CA GLU A 71 -9.47 -15.08 6.59
C GLU A 71 -10.90 -14.63 6.95
N ASN A 72 -11.03 -13.54 7.72
CA ASN A 72 -12.33 -13.06 8.19
C ASN A 72 -13.03 -12.08 7.22
N LYS A 73 -12.41 -11.76 6.09
CA LYS A 73 -12.96 -10.82 5.10
C LYS A 73 -12.88 -11.42 3.69
N PRO A 74 -13.95 -11.29 2.88
CA PRO A 74 -13.90 -11.75 1.50
C PRO A 74 -12.84 -10.97 0.72
N SER A 75 -12.19 -11.61 -0.25
CA SER A 75 -11.11 -11.00 -1.04
C SER A 75 -11.54 -9.70 -1.74
N GLU A 76 -12.80 -9.66 -2.19
CA GLU A 76 -13.47 -8.55 -2.84
C GLU A 76 -13.51 -7.32 -1.94
N PHE A 77 -13.64 -7.51 -0.62
CA PHE A 77 -13.61 -6.41 0.33
C PHE A 77 -12.27 -5.68 0.29
N PHE A 78 -11.15 -6.40 0.18
CA PHE A 78 -9.84 -5.76 0.09
C PHE A 78 -9.63 -5.09 -1.27
N GLN A 79 -10.04 -5.75 -2.36
CA GLN A 79 -9.94 -5.19 -3.71
C GLN A 79 -10.70 -3.86 -3.82
N ASP A 80 -11.90 -3.78 -3.26
CA ASP A 80 -12.74 -2.61 -3.38
C ASP A 80 -12.31 -1.47 -2.46
N ASN A 81 -11.81 -1.79 -1.26
CA ASN A 81 -11.61 -0.79 -0.22
C ASN A 81 -10.14 -0.39 0.00
N VAL A 82 -9.17 -1.29 -0.22
CA VAL A 82 -7.74 -0.98 -0.03
C VAL A 82 -7.21 -0.23 -1.24
N LYS A 83 -6.68 0.98 -1.03
CA LYS A 83 -6.09 1.82 -2.09
C LYS A 83 -4.61 2.09 -1.90
N HIS A 84 -4.14 2.02 -0.65
CA HIS A 84 -2.76 2.24 -0.30
C HIS A 84 -2.28 1.07 0.56
N LEU A 85 -1.19 0.45 0.15
CA LEU A 85 -0.56 -0.66 0.88
C LEU A 85 0.88 -0.28 1.23
N PHE A 86 1.24 -0.45 2.49
CA PHE A 86 2.58 -0.21 3.01
C PHE A 86 3.09 -1.48 3.69
N LEU A 87 4.18 -2.05 3.17
CA LEU A 87 4.79 -3.29 3.65
C LEU A 87 6.20 -3.00 4.13
N GLU A 88 6.37 -2.82 5.45
CA GLU A 88 7.69 -2.63 6.08
C GLU A 88 8.38 -3.95 6.39
N SER A 89 7.62 -4.91 6.91
CA SER A 89 8.06 -6.30 6.97
C SER A 89 7.17 -7.14 6.06
N ALA A 90 7.77 -8.16 5.46
CA ALA A 90 6.99 -9.26 4.91
C ALA A 90 6.61 -10.17 6.08
N PRO A 91 5.32 -10.53 6.27
CA PRO A 91 4.98 -11.74 7.01
C PRO A 91 5.61 -12.97 6.30
N ASP A 92 5.20 -14.18 6.66
CA ASP A 92 5.59 -15.33 5.84
C ASP A 92 5.18 -15.14 4.37
N GLN A 93 5.85 -15.86 3.48
CA GLN A 93 5.71 -15.67 2.04
C GLN A 93 4.26 -15.85 1.57
N ALA A 94 3.54 -16.83 2.14
CA ALA A 94 2.18 -17.15 1.75
C ALA A 94 1.19 -16.07 2.21
N ALA A 95 1.34 -15.56 3.44
CA ALA A 95 0.52 -14.44 3.92
C ALA A 95 0.73 -13.16 3.10
N THR A 96 1.97 -12.89 2.69
CA THR A 96 2.28 -11.72 1.83
C THR A 96 1.64 -11.87 0.45
N GLU A 97 1.75 -13.05 -0.16
CA GLU A 97 1.14 -13.35 -1.46
C GLU A 97 -0.39 -13.25 -1.41
N ALA A 98 -1.01 -13.80 -0.35
CA ALA A 98 -2.45 -13.71 -0.13
C ALA A 98 -2.92 -12.25 0.00
N LEU A 99 -2.18 -11.44 0.78
CA LEU A 99 -2.48 -10.01 0.95
C LEU A 99 -2.37 -9.23 -0.36
N LEU A 100 -1.26 -9.41 -1.09
CA LEU A 100 -1.04 -8.75 -2.38
C LEU A 100 -2.09 -9.18 -3.42
N THR A 101 -2.51 -10.44 -3.40
CA THR A 101 -3.56 -10.97 -4.28
C THR A 101 -4.93 -10.36 -3.95
N ALA A 102 -5.25 -10.25 -2.66
CA ALA A 102 -6.48 -9.59 -2.19
C ALA A 102 -6.46 -8.07 -2.48
N CYS A 103 -5.28 -7.45 -2.58
CA CYS A 103 -5.11 -6.02 -2.82
C CYS A 103 -4.71 -5.68 -4.27
N SER A 104 -5.24 -6.39 -5.26
CA SER A 104 -4.85 -6.23 -6.68
C SER A 104 -5.20 -4.87 -7.31
N HIS A 105 -6.14 -4.12 -6.72
CA HIS A 105 -6.62 -2.80 -7.18
C HIS A 105 -6.00 -1.62 -6.43
N ILE A 106 -4.86 -1.81 -5.76
CA ILE A 106 -4.16 -0.70 -5.10
C ILE A 106 -3.66 0.34 -6.09
N ILE A 107 -3.64 1.59 -5.62
CA ILE A 107 -3.17 2.76 -6.38
C ILE A 107 -1.75 3.10 -5.95
N SER A 108 -1.43 2.87 -4.68
CA SER A 108 -0.13 3.20 -4.07
C SER A 108 0.42 2.00 -3.32
N LEU A 109 1.68 1.69 -3.57
CA LEU A 109 2.40 0.63 -2.89
C LEU A 109 3.73 1.14 -2.35
N VAL A 110 4.02 0.85 -1.09
CA VAL A 110 5.32 1.07 -0.48
C VAL A 110 5.89 -0.27 -0.03
N LEU A 111 7.06 -0.62 -0.54
CA LEU A 111 7.79 -1.86 -0.24
C LEU A 111 9.11 -1.50 0.43
N LEU A 112 9.20 -1.73 1.74
CA LEU A 112 10.44 -1.62 2.53
C LEU A 112 10.90 -2.99 3.06
N MET A 113 10.33 -4.08 2.55
CA MET A 113 10.75 -5.44 2.86
C MET A 113 12.09 -5.78 2.19
N ARG A 114 12.85 -6.70 2.79
CA ARG A 114 14.20 -7.07 2.33
C ARG A 114 14.26 -7.71 0.95
N ASP A 115 13.25 -8.50 0.58
CA ASP A 115 13.24 -9.24 -0.69
C ASP A 115 11.82 -9.29 -1.29
N PRO A 116 11.44 -8.25 -2.07
CA PRO A 116 10.18 -8.24 -2.81
C PRO A 116 10.22 -9.04 -4.13
N SER A 117 11.39 -9.57 -4.52
CA SER A 117 11.57 -10.22 -5.83
C SER A 117 10.62 -11.41 -6.12
N PRO A 118 10.20 -12.24 -5.13
CA PRO A 118 9.25 -13.33 -5.39
C PRO A 118 7.87 -12.84 -5.86
N TYR A 119 7.52 -11.59 -5.57
CA TYR A 119 6.19 -11.04 -5.86
C TYR A 119 6.12 -10.28 -7.18
N MET A 120 7.21 -10.20 -7.95
CA MET A 120 7.30 -9.41 -9.18
C MET A 120 6.19 -9.70 -10.19
N SER A 121 5.84 -10.98 -10.38
CA SER A 121 4.75 -11.39 -11.27
C SER A 121 3.38 -10.88 -10.81
N LEU A 122 3.15 -10.87 -9.49
CA LEU A 122 1.91 -10.39 -8.90
C LEU A 122 1.83 -8.87 -8.98
N LEU A 123 2.91 -8.17 -8.66
CA LEU A 123 2.99 -6.72 -8.77
C LEU A 123 2.81 -6.25 -10.23
N ALA A 124 3.38 -6.97 -11.20
CA ALA A 124 3.18 -6.74 -12.63
C ALA A 124 1.72 -6.87 -13.09
N SER A 125 0.88 -7.61 -12.35
CA SER A 125 -0.53 -7.78 -12.65
C SER A 125 -1.41 -6.61 -12.15
N MET A 126 -0.88 -5.73 -11.29
CA MET A 126 -1.62 -4.64 -10.65
C MET A 126 -1.86 -3.47 -11.61
N ARG A 127 -2.95 -3.54 -12.37
CA ARG A 127 -3.26 -2.55 -13.40
C ARG A 127 -3.56 -1.15 -12.87
N CYS A 128 -3.92 -1.02 -11.60
CA CYS A 128 -4.24 0.27 -10.98
C CYS A 128 -3.04 0.94 -10.30
N LEU A 129 -1.87 0.27 -10.24
CA LEU A 129 -0.72 0.78 -9.52
C LEU A 129 -0.13 2.01 -10.22
N GLN A 130 -0.19 3.16 -9.53
CA GLN A 130 0.27 4.45 -10.06
C GLN A 130 1.42 5.04 -9.26
N ARG A 131 1.55 4.67 -7.97
CA ARG A 131 2.59 5.17 -7.08
C ARG A 131 3.34 4.00 -6.47
N LEU A 132 4.65 3.98 -6.64
CA LEU A 132 5.51 2.92 -6.13
C LEU A 132 6.65 3.56 -5.34
N SER A 133 6.81 3.16 -4.09
CA SER A 133 7.97 3.52 -3.26
C SER A 133 8.71 2.24 -2.89
N VAL A 134 9.95 2.07 -3.35
CA VAL A 134 10.68 0.80 -3.25
C VAL A 134 12.20 0.97 -3.27
N GLU A 135 12.91 0.00 -2.71
CA GLU A 135 14.33 -0.22 -2.98
C GLU A 135 14.47 -1.03 -4.27
N VAL A 136 14.86 -0.39 -5.37
CA VAL A 136 14.76 -0.97 -6.72
C VAL A 136 15.70 -2.17 -6.89
N GLU A 137 16.91 -2.14 -6.32
CA GLU A 137 17.81 -3.31 -6.33
C GLU A 137 17.20 -4.54 -5.64
N ALA A 138 16.34 -4.34 -4.63
CA ALA A 138 15.66 -5.45 -3.95
C ALA A 138 14.64 -6.15 -4.86
N LEU A 139 14.10 -5.45 -5.87
CA LEU A 139 13.23 -6.07 -6.90
C LEU A 139 14.04 -6.89 -7.93
N PHE A 140 15.31 -6.56 -8.13
CA PHE A 140 16.18 -7.15 -9.16
C PHE A 140 17.50 -7.67 -8.56
N PRO A 141 17.46 -8.61 -7.60
CA PRO A 141 18.66 -9.04 -6.89
C PRO A 141 19.67 -9.69 -7.84
N GLY A 142 20.87 -9.09 -7.90
CA GLY A 142 21.99 -9.58 -8.71
C GLY A 142 21.81 -9.42 -10.22
N ARG A 143 20.94 -8.51 -10.67
CA ARG A 143 20.66 -8.27 -12.09
C ARG A 143 20.61 -6.78 -12.39
N ASP A 144 20.74 -6.46 -13.68
CA ASP A 144 20.45 -5.12 -14.17
C ASP A 144 18.97 -4.78 -13.94
N ILE A 145 18.72 -3.51 -13.63
CA ILE A 145 17.37 -3.03 -13.34
C ILE A 145 16.59 -2.92 -14.66
N ASP A 146 15.51 -3.69 -14.77
CA ASP A 146 14.64 -3.67 -15.93
C ASP A 146 13.48 -2.68 -15.73
N PHE A 147 13.66 -1.45 -16.19
CA PHE A 147 12.61 -0.42 -16.18
C PHE A 147 11.51 -0.62 -17.24
N ILE A 148 11.70 -1.56 -18.17
CA ILE A 148 10.67 -1.96 -19.15
C ILE A 148 9.74 -3.01 -18.52
N HIS A 149 10.08 -3.55 -17.35
CA HIS A 149 9.30 -4.54 -16.65
C HIS A 149 7.83 -4.09 -16.46
N PRO A 150 6.83 -4.97 -16.67
CA PRO A 150 5.41 -4.59 -16.63
C PRO A 150 4.93 -3.94 -15.32
N LEU A 151 5.64 -4.15 -14.21
CA LEU A 151 5.45 -3.44 -12.93
C LEU A 151 5.36 -1.91 -13.11
N PHE A 152 6.20 -1.34 -13.98
CA PHE A 152 6.33 0.10 -14.14
C PHE A 152 5.34 0.68 -15.16
N ARG A 153 4.54 -0.17 -15.82
CA ARG A 153 3.71 0.22 -16.97
C ARG A 153 2.78 1.39 -16.67
N ASN A 154 2.19 1.43 -15.48
CA ASN A 154 1.22 2.45 -15.07
C ASN A 154 1.75 3.38 -13.98
N VAL A 155 3.02 3.21 -13.58
CA VAL A 155 3.63 4.00 -12.52
C VAL A 155 3.86 5.42 -13.02
N THR A 156 3.27 6.37 -12.30
CA THR A 156 3.39 7.82 -12.54
C THR A 156 4.29 8.50 -11.51
N HIS A 157 4.37 7.95 -10.30
CA HIS A 157 5.23 8.43 -9.22
C HIS A 157 6.10 7.29 -8.73
N LEU A 158 7.41 7.45 -8.82
CA LEU A 158 8.40 6.47 -8.35
C LEU A 158 9.26 7.11 -7.27
N GLU A 159 9.16 6.59 -6.04
CA GLU A 159 10.05 6.96 -4.94
C GLU A 159 11.05 5.84 -4.73
N ILE A 160 12.32 6.21 -4.71
CA ILE A 160 13.42 5.25 -4.72
C ILE A 160 14.17 5.39 -3.41
N PHE A 161 14.11 4.34 -2.59
CA PHE A 161 14.94 4.21 -1.39
C PHE A 161 16.24 3.56 -1.82
N HIS A 162 17.32 4.34 -1.88
CA HIS A 162 18.61 3.79 -2.30
C HIS A 162 19.78 4.40 -1.54
N HIS A 163 20.82 3.58 -1.47
CA HIS A 163 22.16 3.97 -1.04
C HIS A 163 23.11 3.99 -2.25
N PHE A 164 22.79 4.80 -3.28
CA PHE A 164 23.66 4.89 -4.44
C PHE A 164 24.96 5.62 -4.11
N GLN A 165 26.08 5.05 -4.57
CA GLN A 165 27.25 5.86 -4.85
C GLN A 165 26.97 6.73 -6.09
N PRO A 166 27.49 7.97 -6.16
CA PRO A 166 27.24 8.87 -7.31
C PRO A 166 27.54 8.24 -8.67
N SER A 167 28.53 7.34 -8.75
CA SER A 167 28.89 6.62 -9.98
C SER A 167 27.79 5.68 -10.50
N GLN A 168 27.00 5.07 -9.60
CA GLN A 168 25.92 4.15 -9.96
C GLN A 168 24.69 4.89 -10.49
N MET A 169 24.48 6.14 -10.05
CA MET A 169 23.34 6.93 -10.51
C MET A 169 23.41 7.20 -12.02
N ALA A 170 24.61 7.40 -12.57
CA ALA A 170 24.80 7.67 -13.99
C ALA A 170 24.31 6.52 -14.89
N GLU A 171 24.43 5.27 -14.45
CA GLU A 171 23.95 4.09 -15.16
C GLU A 171 22.43 3.87 -14.95
N PHE A 172 21.90 4.32 -13.81
CA PHE A 172 20.50 4.19 -13.44
C PHE A 172 19.57 5.15 -14.21
N TYR A 173 19.97 6.41 -14.39
CA TYR A 173 19.12 7.45 -14.97
C TYR A 173 18.60 7.16 -16.38
N PRO A 174 19.38 6.60 -17.33
CA PRO A 174 18.89 6.26 -18.66
C PRO A 174 17.70 5.29 -18.62
N GLY A 175 17.68 4.38 -17.65
CA GLY A 175 16.59 3.41 -17.49
C GLY A 175 15.26 4.07 -17.10
N LEU A 176 15.28 5.12 -16.28
CA LEU A 176 14.05 5.82 -15.89
C LEU A 176 13.29 6.44 -17.08
N ALA A 177 14.01 6.86 -18.12
CA ALA A 177 13.40 7.38 -19.34
C ALA A 177 12.58 6.32 -20.11
N LEU A 178 12.76 5.03 -19.79
CA LEU A 178 12.03 3.92 -20.38
C LEU A 178 10.67 3.67 -19.69
N VAL A 179 10.42 4.28 -18.53
CA VAL A 179 9.14 4.13 -17.82
C VAL A 179 8.09 5.04 -18.48
N PRO A 180 7.09 4.48 -19.18
CA PRO A 180 6.31 5.23 -20.17
C PRO A 180 5.42 6.33 -19.60
N ASN A 181 4.97 6.18 -18.34
CA ASN A 181 4.02 7.07 -17.69
C ASN A 181 4.63 7.85 -16.52
N LEU A 182 5.95 7.78 -16.34
CA LEU A 182 6.62 8.39 -15.20
C LEU A 182 6.58 9.91 -15.29
N THR A 183 6.00 10.56 -14.27
CA THR A 183 5.86 12.01 -14.19
C THR A 183 6.60 12.60 -13.00
N HIS A 184 6.79 11.81 -11.94
CA HIS A 184 7.45 12.22 -10.71
C HIS A 184 8.45 11.15 -10.28
N VAL A 185 9.65 11.59 -9.91
CA VAL A 185 10.69 10.74 -9.34
C VAL A 185 11.23 11.41 -8.09
N ALA A 186 11.35 10.65 -7.01
CA ALA A 186 12.01 11.09 -5.79
C ALA A 186 13.10 10.09 -5.39
N PHE A 187 14.21 10.60 -4.89
CA PHE A 187 15.31 9.80 -4.36
C PHE A 187 15.44 10.09 -2.87
N HIS A 188 15.50 9.03 -2.07
CA HIS A 188 15.68 9.13 -0.63
C HIS A 188 17.00 8.49 -0.23
N SER A 189 17.89 9.29 0.35
CA SER A 189 19.15 8.83 0.91
C SER A 189 18.94 8.30 2.33
N GLY A 190 18.44 7.07 2.46
CA GLY A 190 18.31 6.32 3.72
C GLY A 190 17.37 6.89 4.80
N PHE A 191 16.91 6.02 5.69
CA PHE A 191 16.21 6.32 6.95
C PHE A 191 17.11 6.06 8.16
#